data_AF-A0A532CQ83-F1
#
_entry.id   AF-A0A532CQ83-F1
#
_cell.length_a   1.000
_cell.length_b   1.000
_cell.length_c   1.000
_cell.angle_alpha   90.00
_cell.angle_beta   90.00
_cell.angle_gamma   90.00
#
_symmetry.space_group_name_H-M   'P 1'
#
loop_
_entity.id
_entity.type
_entity.pdbx_description
1 polymer ?
#
loop_
_entity_poly.entity_id
_entity_poly.type
_entity_poly.pdbx_seq_one_letter_code
_entity_poly.pdbx_strand_id
1 'polypeptide(L)'
;MNSTGGNSQADIVRLTKTAVEAAERGQWDAVAQCYGERGALLADMQTPLQEVSDLLKLDAQIRDRVHTVQAVLVSLLGEAAATKQRLHGLQQGLGGQPSTPVTVSMKA
;
A
#
# COMPACT_ATOMS: atom_id res chain seq x y z
N MET A 1 9.91 36.28 17.26
CA MET A 1 8.85 35.31 16.90
C MET A 1 9.44 34.31 15.92
N ASN A 2 10.23 33.32 16.37
CA ASN A 2 10.97 32.38 15.50
C ASN A 2 10.68 30.90 15.83
N SER A 3 9.77 30.61 16.76
CA SER A 3 9.59 29.27 17.31
C SER A 3 8.73 28.35 16.45
N THR A 4 7.87 28.90 15.58
CA THR A 4 6.92 28.11 14.79
C THR A 4 7.58 27.38 13.62
N GLY A 5 8.49 28.05 12.88
CA GLY A 5 9.16 27.44 11.72
C GLY A 5 10.13 26.30 12.09
N GLY A 6 10.76 26.38 13.26
CA GLY A 6 11.62 25.30 13.77
C GLY A 6 10.86 24.03 14.14
N ASN A 7 9.64 24.17 14.68
CA ASN A 7 8.78 23.03 15.00
C ASN A 7 8.26 22.34 13.73
N SER A 8 7.82 23.10 12.72
CA SER A 8 7.36 22.55 11.45
C SER A 8 8.44 21.73 10.72
N GLN A 9 9.70 22.19 10.74
CA GLN A 9 10.83 21.46 10.17
C GLN A 9 11.02 20.09 10.85
N ALA A 10 11.06 20.06 12.19
CA ALA A 10 11.23 18.82 12.95
C ALA A 10 10.06 17.85 12.74
N ASP A 11 8.84 18.38 12.65
CA ASP A 11 7.64 17.58 12.39
C ASP A 11 7.65 16.97 10.98
N ILE A 12 8.09 17.71 9.96
CA ILE A 12 8.24 17.18 8.58
C ILE A 12 9.26 16.04 8.53
N VAL A 13 10.39 16.20 9.23
CA VAL A 13 11.40 15.13 9.34
C VAL A 13 10.83 13.91 10.05
N ARG A 14 10.12 14.10 11.16
CA ARG A 14 9.45 13.00 11.89
C ARG A 14 8.46 12.27 11.00
N LEU A 15 7.54 13.01 10.36
CA LEU A 15 6.52 12.43 9.47
C LEU A 15 7.13 11.64 8.33
N THR A 16 8.24 12.11 7.76
CA THR A 16 8.92 11.41 6.68
C THR A 16 9.57 10.11 7.16
N LYS A 17 10.19 10.11 8.34
CA LYS A 17 10.73 8.88 8.95
C LYS A 17 9.63 7.89 9.32
N THR A 18 8.54 8.37 9.91
CA THR A 18 7.38 7.52 10.23
C THR A 18 6.74 6.94 8.98
N ALA A 19 6.68 7.69 7.87
CA ALA A 19 6.21 7.18 6.59
C ALA A 19 7.11 6.04 6.05
N VAL A 20 8.43 6.13 6.21
CA VAL A 20 9.36 5.05 5.84
C VAL A 20 9.06 3.79 6.64
N GLU A 21 8.99 3.89 7.97
CA GLU A 21 8.68 2.76 8.85
C GLU A 21 7.31 2.13 8.55
N ALA A 22 6.31 2.96 8.23
CA ALA A 22 4.99 2.48 7.79
C ALA A 22 5.08 1.73 6.45
N ALA A 23 5.83 2.26 5.47
CA ALA A 23 6.03 1.63 4.17
C ALA A 23 6.77 0.28 4.28
N GLU A 24 7.75 0.17 5.16
CA GLU A 24 8.45 -1.08 5.46
C GLU A 24 7.48 -2.16 5.94
N ARG A 25 6.52 -1.78 6.79
CA ARG A 25 5.47 -2.65 7.32
C ARG A 25 4.26 -2.84 6.38
N GLY A 26 4.26 -2.21 5.20
CA GLY A 26 3.14 -2.26 4.25
C GLY A 26 1.88 -1.53 4.72
N GLN A 27 2.00 -0.59 5.67
CA GLN A 27 0.90 0.17 6.23
C GLN A 27 0.58 1.40 5.36
N TRP A 28 0.05 1.17 4.16
CA TRP A 28 -0.11 2.22 3.14
C TRP A 28 -1.03 3.37 3.54
N ASP A 29 -2.07 3.11 4.32
CA ASP A 29 -2.95 4.18 4.83
C ASP A 29 -2.20 5.13 5.78
N ALA A 30 -1.31 4.58 6.62
CA ALA A 30 -0.46 5.38 7.51
C ALA A 30 0.57 6.19 6.72
N VAL A 31 1.11 5.63 5.63
CA VAL A 31 1.98 6.38 4.68
C VAL A 31 1.21 7.56 4.08
N ALA A 32 0.00 7.32 3.58
CA ALA A 32 -0.84 8.36 3.00
C ALA A 32 -1.18 9.47 4.02
N GLN A 33 -1.51 9.10 5.26
CA GLN A 33 -1.74 10.04 6.35
C GLN A 33 -0.49 10.91 6.61
N CYS A 34 0.68 10.29 6.72
CA CYS A 34 1.93 11.03 6.94
C CYS A 34 2.21 12.04 5.81
N TYR A 35 1.99 11.66 4.55
CA TYR A 35 2.13 12.59 3.42
C TYR A 35 1.08 13.70 3.42
N GLY A 36 -0.15 13.42 3.85
CA GLY A 36 -1.21 14.42 4.00
C GLY A 36 -0.84 15.49 5.04
N GLU A 37 -0.44 15.06 6.24
CA GLU A 37 0.00 15.96 7.32
C GLU A 37 1.26 16.74 6.93
N ARG A 38 2.23 16.08 6.29
CA ARG A 38 3.46 16.72 5.81
C ARG A 38 3.16 17.76 4.73
N GLY A 39 2.23 17.47 3.83
CA GLY A 39 1.78 18.40 2.80
C GLY A 39 1.17 19.67 3.39
N ALA A 40 0.34 19.54 4.44
CA ALA A 40 -0.22 20.68 5.15
C ALA A 40 0.88 21.55 5.80
N LEU A 41 1.85 20.93 6.50
CA LEU A 41 2.97 21.66 7.10
C LEU A 41 3.82 22.38 6.04
N LEU A 42 4.10 21.74 4.92
CA LEU A 42 4.86 22.34 3.82
C LEU A 42 4.12 23.52 3.19
N ALA A 43 2.79 23.46 3.08
CA ALA A 43 1.98 24.55 2.54
C ALA A 43 1.99 25.80 3.45
N ASP A 44 2.07 25.61 4.76
CA ASP A 44 2.08 26.70 5.75
C ASP A 44 3.48 27.27 6.02
N MET A 45 4.54 26.64 5.51
CA MET A 45 5.92 27.08 5.75
C MET A 45 6.28 28.32 4.92
N GLN A 46 6.69 29.37 5.62
CA GLN A 46 7.22 30.60 5.01
C GLN A 46 8.74 30.57 4.82
N THR A 47 9.42 29.62 5.44
CA THR A 47 10.88 29.45 5.35
C THR A 47 11.21 28.20 4.55
N PRO A 48 12.27 28.22 3.73
CA PRO A 48 12.74 27.03 3.03
C PRO A 48 13.06 25.90 4.00
N LEU A 49 12.69 24.69 3.60
CA LEU A 49 12.99 23.48 4.34
C LEU A 49 14.51 23.27 4.38
N GLN A 50 15.04 22.95 5.56
CA GLN A 50 16.44 22.53 5.70
C GLN A 50 16.56 21.03 5.34
N GLU A 51 17.74 20.57 4.94
CA GLU A 51 18.03 19.14 4.69
C GLU A 51 17.12 18.45 3.64
N VAL A 52 16.61 19.21 2.66
CA VAL A 52 15.72 18.70 1.59
C VAL A 52 16.28 17.45 0.91
N SER A 53 17.59 17.39 0.68
CA SER A 53 18.25 16.25 0.04
C SER A 53 18.02 14.94 0.78
N ASP A 54 18.09 14.95 2.11
CA ASP A 54 17.93 13.74 2.91
C ASP A 54 16.47 13.31 2.99
N LEU A 55 15.54 14.26 3.02
CA LEU A 55 14.11 13.96 2.94
C LEU A 55 13.72 13.37 1.57
N LEU A 56 14.29 13.88 0.49
CA LEU A 56 14.09 13.32 -0.85
C LEU A 56 14.64 11.89 -0.98
N LYS A 57 15.75 11.57 -0.30
CA LYS A 57 16.26 10.19 -0.25
C LYS A 57 15.28 9.26 0.46
N LEU A 58 14.70 9.69 1.58
CA LEU A 58 13.68 8.89 2.29
C LEU A 58 12.42 8.71 1.43
N ASP A 59 11.97 9.75 0.73
CA ASP A 59 10.85 9.65 -0.22
C ASP A 59 11.16 8.68 -1.37
N ALA A 60 12.40 8.65 -1.86
CA ALA A 60 12.82 7.70 -2.88
C ALA A 60 12.74 6.25 -2.36
N GLN A 61 13.13 5.99 -1.11
CA GLN A 61 13.00 4.66 -0.50
C GLN A 61 11.54 4.19 -0.44
N ILE A 62 10.61 5.07 -0.07
CA ILE A 62 9.18 4.76 -0.05
C ILE A 62 8.71 4.43 -1.48
N ARG A 63 9.11 5.23 -2.47
CA ARG A 63 8.77 5.00 -3.88
C ARG A 63 9.26 3.65 -4.38
N ASP A 64 10.51 3.30 -4.10
CA ASP A 64 11.11 2.02 -4.52
C ASP A 64 10.37 0.84 -3.88
N ARG A 65 9.94 1.00 -2.62
CA ARG A 65 9.12 0.01 -1.93
C ARG A 65 7.75 -0.15 -2.60
N VAL A 66 7.09 0.95 -2.97
CA VAL A 66 5.81 0.91 -3.70
C VAL A 66 5.96 0.16 -5.01
N HIS A 67 6.99 0.45 -5.81
CA HIS A 67 7.26 -0.28 -7.06
C HIS A 67 7.49 -1.77 -6.82
N THR A 68 8.24 -2.12 -5.77
CA THR A 68 8.49 -3.51 -5.40
C THR A 68 7.18 -4.24 -5.08
N VAL A 69 6.31 -3.64 -4.27
CA VAL A 69 5.02 -4.25 -3.91
C VAL A 69 4.09 -4.35 -5.12
N GLN A 70 4.07 -3.35 -6.00
CA GLN A 70 3.31 -3.42 -7.25
C GLN A 70 3.75 -4.59 -8.14
N ALA A 71 5.07 -4.80 -8.29
CA ALA A 71 5.60 -5.93 -9.06
C ALA A 71 5.15 -7.28 -8.48
N VAL A 72 5.20 -7.43 -7.14
CA VAL A 72 4.73 -8.64 -6.45
C VAL A 72 3.23 -8.85 -6.67
N LEU A 73 2.41 -7.81 -6.53
CA LEU A 73 0.96 -7.89 -6.74
C LEU A 73 0.61 -8.31 -8.17
N VAL A 74 1.31 -7.76 -9.17
CA VAL A 74 1.12 -8.15 -10.58
C VAL A 74 1.44 -9.64 -10.77
N SER A 75 2.53 -10.14 -10.19
CA SER A 75 2.87 -11.58 -10.24
C SER A 75 1.78 -12.44 -9.62
N LEU A 76 1.34 -12.11 -8.41
CA LEU A 76 0.32 -12.86 -7.68
C LEU A 76 -1.03 -12.88 -8.42
N LEU A 77 -1.43 -11.76 -9.01
CA LEU A 77 -2.64 -11.68 -9.83
C LEU A 77 -2.52 -12.57 -11.09
N GLY A 78 -1.35 -12.60 -11.73
CA GLY A 78 -1.07 -13.49 -12.85
C GLY A 78 -1.16 -14.96 -12.47
N GLU A 79 -0.55 -15.36 -11.35
CA GLU A 79 -0.60 -16.72 -10.82
C GLU A 79 -2.03 -17.16 -10.45
N ALA A 80 -2.80 -16.27 -9.82
CA ALA A 80 -4.19 -16.51 -9.47
C ALA A 80 -5.04 -16.70 -10.74
N ALA A 81 -4.85 -15.87 -11.76
CA ALA A 81 -5.56 -16.00 -13.04
C ALA A 81 -5.23 -17.32 -13.74
N ALA A 82 -3.95 -17.69 -13.82
CA ALA A 82 -3.52 -18.97 -14.41
C ALA A 82 -4.10 -20.17 -13.64
N THR A 83 -4.15 -20.08 -12.31
CA THR A 83 -4.74 -21.12 -11.46
C THR A 83 -6.24 -21.27 -11.70
N LYS A 84 -6.97 -20.16 -11.79
CA LYS A 84 -8.40 -20.16 -12.13
C LYS A 84 -8.65 -20.78 -13.50
N GLN A 85 -7.83 -20.46 -14.50
CA GLN A 85 -7.91 -21.04 -15.84
C GLN A 85 -7.68 -22.57 -15.81
N ARG A 86 -6.66 -23.04 -15.10
CA ARG A 86 -6.39 -24.48 -14.94
C ARG A 86 -7.57 -25.21 -14.29
N LEU A 87 -8.14 -24.64 -13.22
CA LEU A 87 -9.31 -25.23 -12.56
C LEU A 87 -10.52 -25.30 -13.48
N HIS A 88 -10.81 -24.25 -14.26
CA HIS A 88 -11.88 -24.28 -15.25
C HIS A 88 -11.63 -25.33 -16.34
N GLY A 89 -10.39 -25.45 -16.84
CA GLY A 89 -10.02 -26.48 -17.81
C GLY A 89 -10.23 -27.90 -17.26
N LEU A 90 -9.86 -28.14 -16.00
CA LEU A 90 -10.09 -29.42 -15.33
C LEU A 90 -11.58 -29.72 -15.15
N GLN A 91 -12.39 -28.74 -14.74
CA GLN A 91 -13.85 -28.90 -14.62
C GLN A 91 -14.50 -29.27 -15.95
N GLN A 92 -14.06 -28.66 -17.05
CA GLN A 92 -14.55 -28.96 -18.39
C GLN A 92 -14.10 -30.35 -18.87
N GLY A 93 -12.82 -30.69 -18.65
CA GLY A 93 -12.24 -31.97 -19.06
C GLY A 93 -12.77 -33.18 -18.27
N LEU A 94 -13.12 -32.99 -17.01
CA LEU A 94 -13.77 -34.02 -16.17
C LEU A 94 -15.28 -34.13 -16.42
N GLY A 95 -15.82 -33.40 -17.40
CA GLY A 95 -17.25 -33.44 -17.76
C GLY A 95 -18.13 -32.95 -16.61
N GLY A 96 -17.69 -31.91 -15.89
CA GLY A 96 -18.31 -31.41 -14.66
C GLY A 96 -19.82 -31.31 -14.77
N GLN A 97 -20.52 -32.35 -14.31
CA GLN A 97 -21.91 -32.23 -13.93
C GLN A 97 -21.95 -31.30 -12.71
N PRO A 98 -22.79 -30.25 -12.71
CA PRO A 98 -23.06 -29.54 -11.49
C PRO A 98 -23.54 -30.56 -10.47
N SER A 99 -22.88 -30.65 -9.30
CA SER A 99 -23.35 -31.48 -8.20
C SER A 99 -24.79 -31.05 -7.92
N THR A 100 -25.76 -31.89 -8.28
CA THR A 100 -27.16 -31.66 -7.99
C THR A 100 -27.27 -31.46 -6.47
N PRO A 101 -27.80 -30.32 -5.99
CA PRO A 101 -27.94 -30.10 -4.57
C PRO A 101 -28.85 -31.20 -4.03
N VAL A 102 -28.30 -32.08 -3.19
CA VAL A 102 -29.07 -33.10 -2.50
C VAL A 102 -30.02 -32.37 -1.56
N THR A 103 -31.28 -32.26 -1.97
CA THR A 103 -32.33 -31.71 -1.12
C THR A 103 -32.71 -32.79 -0.13
N VAL A 104 -32.16 -32.72 1.08
CA VAL A 104 -32.55 -33.62 2.17
C VAL A 104 -33.93 -33.19 2.65
N SER A 105 -34.97 -33.89 2.18
CA SER A 105 -36.33 -33.68 2.69
C SER A 105 -36.43 -34.30 4.08
N MET A 106 -36.36 -33.45 5.10
CA MET A 106 -36.73 -33.84 6.46
C MET A 106 -38.26 -33.95 6.53
N LYS A 107 -38.77 -35.18 6.63
CA LYS A 107 -40.19 -35.42 6.95
C LYS A 107 -40.46 -34.90 8.37
N ALA A 108 -41.51 -34.09 8.48
CA ALA A 108 -42.10 -33.61 9.73
C ALA A 108 -42.75 -34.75 10.53
#